data_AF-A0AAV8XPU5-F1
#
_entry.id   AF-A0AAV8XPU5-F1
#
_cell.length_a   1.000
_cell.length_b   1.000
_cell.length_c   1.000
_cell.angle_alpha   90.00
_cell.angle_beta   90.00
_cell.angle_gamma   90.00
#
_symmetry.space_group_name_H-M   'P 1'
#
loop_
_entity.id
_entity.type
_entity.pdbx_description
1 polymer ?
#
loop_
_entity_poly.entity_id
_entity_poly.type
_entity_poly.pdbx_seq_one_letter_code
_entity_poly.pdbx_strand_id
1 'polypeptide(L)'
;MILQQFFVIPTVLFHIFDSMKGDNIYLQSKKDLLIVHFGNSYLKKHKREGLRYACSNRMRELSRLLISVRKMMENENMALKDILHPKYFDNVISPVRNIEGYDAFKKSFKGPSLAMHLGTSLKLIYNELIHLILKKSQGFRCHSVVERKHDIKKFREETLNIANTSKELFFNNNDNDSIYKDLIQCVLSLLIVFNRRRVGDVPFLKLSEYQRDTNHTFTDFDSVLTNTEKILTEKYKRVLTSGKGSRAVVILIPKVIQDFIDIDIISENSQVFPEDFLPL
;
A
#
# COMPACT_ATOMS: atom_id res chain seq x y z
N MET A 1 39.52 15.82 -14.92
CA MET A 1 39.59 14.40 -15.30
C MET A 1 38.86 13.55 -14.26
N ILE A 2 37.53 13.61 -14.22
CA ILE A 2 36.69 12.80 -13.32
C ILE A 2 36.12 11.67 -14.17
N LEU A 3 36.90 10.60 -14.30
CA LEU A 3 36.51 9.40 -15.03
C LEU A 3 35.63 8.51 -14.15
N GLN A 4 34.40 8.28 -14.64
CA GLN A 4 33.59 7.06 -14.50
C GLN A 4 33.76 6.26 -13.21
N GLN A 5 32.91 6.54 -12.21
CA GLN A 5 32.49 5.51 -11.29
C GLN A 5 31.50 4.61 -12.05
N PHE A 6 32.04 3.57 -12.71
CA PHE A 6 31.23 2.54 -13.37
C PHE A 6 30.30 1.89 -12.35
N PHE A 7 29.03 2.29 -12.39
CA PHE A 7 27.95 1.52 -11.80
C PHE A 7 27.92 0.20 -12.58
N VAL A 8 28.33 -0.91 -11.95
CA VAL A 8 28.26 -2.23 -12.57
C VAL A 8 26.78 -2.52 -12.79
N ILE A 9 26.31 -2.29 -14.01
CA ILE A 9 24.99 -2.72 -14.47
C ILE A 9 24.99 -4.25 -14.28
N PRO A 10 24.10 -4.83 -13.44
CA PRO A 10 24.07 -6.27 -13.24
C PRO A 10 23.90 -6.97 -14.59
N THR A 11 24.65 -8.05 -14.83
CA THR A 11 24.78 -8.75 -16.13
C THR A 11 23.42 -9.04 -16.80
N VAL A 12 22.38 -9.26 -16.01
CA VAL A 12 21.01 -9.53 -16.47
C VAL A 12 20.38 -8.33 -17.20
N LEU A 13 20.71 -7.10 -16.80
CA LEU A 13 20.16 -5.88 -17.40
C LEU A 13 20.89 -5.47 -18.68
N PHE A 14 22.14 -5.92 -18.86
CA PHE A 14 22.92 -5.70 -20.08
C PHE A 14 22.16 -6.24 -21.31
N HIS A 15 21.68 -7.48 -21.24
CA HIS A 15 20.91 -8.11 -22.32
C HIS A 15 19.58 -7.40 -22.62
N ILE A 16 18.96 -6.74 -21.63
CA ILE A 16 17.78 -5.91 -21.88
C ILE A 16 18.15 -4.66 -22.68
N PHE A 17 19.21 -3.98 -22.25
CA PHE A 17 19.67 -2.77 -22.92
C PHE A 17 20.13 -3.06 -24.36
N ASP A 18 20.76 -4.20 -24.62
CA ASP A 18 21.13 -4.60 -25.98
C ASP A 18 19.92 -4.81 -26.90
N SER A 19 18.80 -5.29 -26.35
CA SER A 19 17.56 -5.50 -27.10
C SER A 19 16.75 -4.22 -27.35
N MET A 20 17.08 -3.12 -26.66
CA MET A 20 16.36 -1.86 -26.80
C MET A 20 16.85 -1.07 -28.03
N LYS A 21 15.92 -0.39 -28.70
CA LYS A 21 16.27 0.60 -29.72
C LYS A 21 17.11 1.72 -29.08
N GLY A 22 18.29 2.00 -29.64
CA GLY A 22 19.22 3.05 -29.19
C GLY A 22 18.75 4.48 -29.46
N ASP A 23 17.57 4.85 -28.93
CA ASP A 23 17.02 6.21 -29.01
C ASP A 23 17.17 6.98 -27.69
N ASN A 24 16.69 8.22 -27.64
CA ASN A 24 16.77 9.05 -26.42
C ASN A 24 16.09 8.36 -25.22
N ILE A 25 15.03 7.58 -25.45
CA ILE A 25 14.33 6.85 -24.38
C ILE A 25 15.26 5.79 -23.78
N TYR A 26 16.01 5.07 -24.61
CA TYR A 26 17.05 4.14 -24.14
C TYR A 26 18.11 4.87 -23.28
N LEU A 27 18.62 6.01 -23.75
CA LEU A 27 19.62 6.78 -23.01
C LEU A 27 19.12 7.22 -21.64
N GLN A 28 17.88 7.72 -21.57
CA GLN A 28 17.26 8.08 -20.28
C GLN A 28 17.04 6.88 -19.38
N SER A 29 16.63 5.73 -19.95
CA SER A 29 16.42 4.50 -19.19
C SER A 29 17.72 3.99 -18.55
N LYS A 30 18.85 4.19 -19.22
CA LYS A 30 20.18 3.81 -18.73
C LYS A 30 20.76 4.81 -17.72
N LYS A 31 20.41 6.10 -17.86
CA LYS A 31 20.89 7.19 -16.99
C LYS A 31 20.15 7.24 -15.65
N ASP A 32 18.85 6.97 -15.63
CA ASP A 32 18.06 7.07 -14.40
C ASP A 32 18.26 5.87 -13.47
N LEU A 33 18.80 6.13 -12.28
CA LEU A 33 19.15 5.10 -11.31
C LEU A 33 17.93 4.28 -10.84
N LEU A 34 16.77 4.92 -10.66
CA LEU A 34 15.57 4.23 -10.18
C LEU A 34 15.01 3.30 -11.26
N ILE A 35 15.02 3.71 -12.53
CA ILE A 35 14.61 2.88 -13.66
C ILE A 35 15.52 1.65 -13.80
N VAL A 36 16.83 1.82 -13.64
CA VAL A 36 17.81 0.72 -13.66
C VAL A 36 17.56 -0.28 -12.53
N HIS A 37 17.32 0.20 -11.29
CA HIS A 37 17.00 -0.69 -10.18
C HIS A 37 15.66 -1.41 -10.36
N PHE A 38 14.65 -0.71 -10.87
CA PHE A 38 13.36 -1.30 -11.20
C PHE A 38 13.50 -2.46 -12.18
N GLY A 39 14.22 -2.26 -13.29
CA GLY A 39 14.44 -3.31 -14.29
C GLY A 39 15.14 -4.54 -13.70
N ASN A 40 16.18 -4.31 -12.88
CA ASN A 40 16.87 -5.39 -12.17
C ASN A 40 15.95 -6.16 -11.22
N SER A 41 15.15 -5.47 -10.41
CA SER A 41 14.24 -6.16 -9.49
C SER A 41 13.14 -6.90 -10.24
N TYR A 42 12.64 -6.35 -11.35
CA TYR A 42 11.57 -6.95 -12.13
C TYR A 42 12.00 -8.32 -12.68
N LEU A 43 13.23 -8.42 -13.23
CA LEU A 43 13.77 -9.67 -13.76
C LEU A 43 14.10 -10.69 -12.67
N LYS A 44 14.61 -10.25 -11.52
CA LYS A 44 14.87 -11.17 -10.38
C LYS A 44 13.59 -11.82 -9.86
N LYS A 45 12.48 -11.08 -9.86
CA LYS A 45 11.18 -11.56 -9.40
C LYS A 45 10.52 -12.53 -10.39
N HIS A 46 10.86 -12.45 -11.68
CA HIS A 46 10.18 -13.22 -12.72
C HIS A 46 11.17 -13.88 -13.71
N LYS A 47 11.35 -15.20 -13.61
CA LYS A 47 12.38 -15.98 -14.32
C LYS A 47 12.05 -16.38 -15.78
N ARG A 48 10.90 -16.01 -16.35
CA ARG A 48 10.50 -16.46 -17.72
C ARG A 48 11.02 -15.50 -18.81
N GLU A 49 11.38 -16.02 -19.98
CA GLU A 49 12.03 -15.23 -21.04
C GLU A 49 11.17 -14.07 -21.60
N GLY A 50 9.84 -14.27 -21.75
CA GLY A 50 8.93 -13.22 -22.23
C GLY A 50 8.84 -11.96 -21.36
N LEU A 51 9.37 -12.01 -20.14
CA LEU A 51 9.39 -10.86 -19.23
C LEU A 51 10.51 -9.88 -19.53
N ARG A 52 11.50 -10.24 -20.35
CA ARG A 52 12.55 -9.29 -20.79
C ARG A 52 11.95 -8.18 -21.65
N TYR A 53 11.11 -8.56 -22.61
CA TYR A 53 10.38 -7.60 -23.45
C TYR A 53 9.42 -6.75 -22.62
N ALA A 54 8.65 -7.37 -21.72
CA ALA A 54 7.75 -6.65 -20.83
C ALA A 54 8.49 -5.66 -19.89
N CYS A 55 9.64 -6.08 -19.35
CA CYS A 55 10.51 -5.23 -18.54
C CYS A 55 11.04 -4.05 -19.37
N SER A 56 11.52 -4.31 -20.57
CA SER A 56 12.00 -3.30 -21.51
C SER A 56 10.92 -2.25 -21.80
N ASN A 57 9.71 -2.68 -22.14
CA ASN A 57 8.59 -1.78 -22.38
C ASN A 57 8.27 -0.89 -21.17
N ARG A 58 8.20 -1.47 -19.96
CA ARG A 58 7.95 -0.69 -18.74
C ARG A 58 9.05 0.32 -18.45
N MET A 59 10.32 -0.04 -18.62
CA MET A 59 11.44 0.89 -18.47
C MET A 59 11.34 2.04 -19.47
N ARG A 60 10.99 1.73 -20.72
CA ARG A 60 10.82 2.74 -21.77
C ARG A 60 9.62 3.65 -21.51
N GLU A 61 8.51 3.13 -21.00
CA GLU A 61 7.34 3.91 -20.60
C GLU A 61 7.67 4.92 -19.50
N LEU A 62 8.36 4.47 -18.45
CA LEU A 62 8.81 5.32 -17.35
C LEU A 62 9.75 6.43 -17.84
N SER A 63 10.65 6.09 -18.78
CA SER A 63 11.53 7.06 -19.42
C SER A 63 10.78 8.06 -20.30
N ARG A 64 9.76 7.62 -21.05
CA ARG A 64 8.89 8.53 -21.83
C ARG A 64 8.16 9.51 -20.91
N LEU A 65 7.63 9.02 -19.79
CA LEU A 65 6.99 9.86 -18.79
C LEU A 65 7.96 10.90 -18.23
N LEU A 66 9.15 10.47 -17.80
CA LEU A 66 10.17 11.37 -17.26
C LEU A 66 10.55 12.45 -18.27
N ILE A 67 10.77 12.08 -19.53
CA ILE A 67 11.06 13.05 -20.60
C ILE A 67 9.91 14.06 -20.75
N SER A 68 8.66 13.59 -20.75
CA SER A 68 7.48 14.46 -20.88
C SER A 68 7.35 15.42 -19.70
N VAL A 69 7.58 14.96 -18.47
CA VAL A 69 7.52 15.80 -17.26
C VAL A 69 8.63 16.85 -17.27
N ARG A 70 9.87 16.46 -17.61
CA ARG A 70 11.01 17.39 -17.72
C ARG A 70 10.76 18.50 -18.73
N LYS A 71 10.17 18.16 -19.88
CA LYS A 71 9.78 19.14 -20.90
C LYS A 71 8.71 20.10 -20.41
N MET A 72 7.67 19.60 -19.75
CA MET A 72 6.58 20.43 -19.25
C MET A 72 7.02 21.35 -18.10
N MET A 73 7.98 20.91 -17.29
CA MET A 73 8.48 21.66 -16.13
C MET A 73 9.78 22.42 -16.41
N GLU A 74 10.26 22.42 -17.66
CA GLU A 74 11.50 23.08 -18.10
C GLU A 74 12.73 22.75 -17.22
N ASN A 75 12.85 21.50 -16.78
CA ASN A 75 13.92 21.08 -15.88
C ASN A 75 14.44 19.69 -16.25
N GLU A 76 15.57 19.66 -16.96
CA GLU A 76 16.18 18.42 -17.44
C GLU A 76 16.88 17.59 -16.35
N ASN A 77 17.15 18.19 -15.19
CA ASN A 77 17.93 17.57 -14.12
C ASN A 77 17.10 16.71 -13.17
N MET A 78 15.76 16.75 -13.25
CA MET A 78 14.90 15.93 -12.39
C MET A 78 15.12 14.43 -12.63
N ALA A 79 15.37 13.67 -11.58
CA ALA A 79 15.35 12.21 -11.63
C ALA A 79 13.91 11.69 -11.46
N LEU A 80 13.67 10.43 -11.85
CA LEU A 80 12.36 9.82 -11.71
C LEU A 80 11.88 9.78 -10.25
N LYS A 81 12.81 9.59 -9.30
CA LYS A 81 12.47 9.62 -7.86
C LYS A 81 11.90 10.96 -7.41
N ASP A 82 12.28 12.06 -8.06
CA ASP A 82 11.87 13.40 -7.65
C ASP A 82 10.41 13.64 -8.03
N ILE A 83 10.01 13.22 -9.23
CA ILE A 83 8.63 13.36 -9.73
C ILE A 83 7.62 12.46 -8.99
N LEU A 84 8.09 11.46 -8.25
CA LEU A 84 7.25 10.58 -7.42
C LEU A 84 6.89 11.23 -6.07
N HIS A 85 7.42 12.41 -5.76
CA HIS A 85 7.01 13.15 -4.58
C HIS A 85 5.59 13.72 -4.75
N PRO A 86 4.70 13.64 -3.74
CA PRO A 86 3.32 14.12 -3.85
C PRO A 86 3.17 15.57 -4.33
N LYS A 87 4.14 16.43 -3.99
CA LYS A 87 4.22 17.83 -4.47
C LYS A 87 4.11 17.95 -6.00
N TYR A 88 4.56 16.97 -6.76
CA TYR A 88 4.56 17.00 -8.22
C TYR A 88 3.41 16.19 -8.83
N PHE A 89 2.44 15.73 -8.03
CA PHE A 89 1.35 14.88 -8.50
C PHE A 89 0.62 15.51 -9.70
N ASP A 90 0.17 16.76 -9.56
CA ASP A 90 -0.55 17.44 -10.64
C ASP A 90 0.33 17.69 -11.87
N ASN A 91 1.63 17.92 -11.67
CA ASN A 91 2.61 18.05 -12.76
C ASN A 91 2.81 16.74 -13.52
N VAL A 92 2.58 15.58 -12.90
CA VAL A 92 2.69 14.26 -13.53
C VAL A 92 1.40 13.84 -14.23
N ILE A 93 0.23 14.24 -13.73
CA ILE A 93 -1.07 13.86 -14.29
C ILE A 93 -1.26 14.37 -15.72
N SER A 94 -0.89 15.61 -16.02
CA SER A 94 -1.03 16.17 -17.37
C SER A 94 -0.18 15.40 -18.42
N PRO A 95 1.13 15.14 -18.19
CA PRO A 95 1.95 14.27 -19.04
C PRO A 95 1.40 12.85 -19.21
N VAL A 96 0.90 12.25 -18.12
CA VAL A 96 0.26 10.91 -18.17
C VAL A 96 -0.94 10.94 -19.11
N ARG A 97 -1.84 11.93 -18.97
CA ARG A 97 -3.02 12.07 -19.84
C ARG A 97 -2.64 12.20 -21.31
N ASN A 98 -1.59 12.96 -21.61
CA ASN A 98 -1.11 13.13 -22.98
C ASN A 98 -0.52 11.83 -23.55
N ILE A 99 0.27 11.09 -22.76
CA ILE A 99 0.87 9.82 -23.18
C ILE A 99 -0.20 8.76 -23.45
N GLU A 100 -1.22 8.67 -22.59
CA GLU A 100 -2.31 7.70 -22.72
C GLU A 100 -3.39 8.11 -23.74
N GLY A 101 -3.24 9.27 -24.37
CA GLY A 101 -4.18 9.78 -25.38
C GLY A 101 -5.56 10.08 -24.79
N TYR A 102 -5.58 10.82 -23.67
CA TYR A 102 -6.81 11.32 -23.06
C TYR A 102 -7.45 12.43 -23.90
N ASP A 103 -8.73 12.27 -24.21
CA ASP A 103 -9.57 13.26 -24.86
C ASP A 103 -10.35 14.04 -23.78
N ALA A 104 -10.03 15.32 -23.62
CA ALA A 104 -10.66 16.19 -22.63
C ALA A 104 -12.13 16.52 -22.96
N PHE A 105 -12.51 16.52 -24.23
CA PHE A 105 -13.88 16.79 -24.66
C PHE A 105 -14.78 15.58 -24.41
N LYS A 106 -14.31 14.38 -24.76
CA LYS A 106 -15.04 13.13 -24.56
C LYS A 106 -14.87 12.55 -23.16
N LYS A 107 -13.99 13.13 -22.34
CA LYS A 107 -13.56 12.64 -21.03
C LYS A 107 -13.16 11.15 -21.07
N SER A 108 -12.53 10.71 -22.15
CA SER A 108 -12.23 9.30 -22.43
C SER A 108 -10.77 9.11 -22.86
N PHE A 109 -10.25 7.89 -22.71
CA PHE A 109 -8.91 7.52 -23.18
C PHE A 109 -9.02 6.77 -24.50
N LYS A 110 -7.96 6.81 -25.33
CA LYS A 110 -7.87 6.07 -26.60
C LYS A 110 -8.12 4.56 -26.45
N GLY A 111 -7.98 4.01 -25.25
CA GLY A 111 -8.42 2.66 -24.90
C GLY A 111 -8.53 2.47 -23.37
N PRO A 112 -9.44 1.61 -22.86
CA PRO A 112 -9.60 1.41 -21.42
C PRO A 112 -8.34 0.87 -20.72
N SER A 113 -7.58 0.00 -21.39
CA SER A 113 -6.37 -0.61 -20.84
C SER A 113 -5.19 0.36 -20.70
N LEU A 114 -5.17 1.44 -21.49
CA LEU A 114 -4.14 2.49 -21.46
C LEU A 114 -4.16 3.24 -20.13
N ALA A 115 -5.36 3.64 -19.68
CA ALA A 115 -5.56 4.29 -18.37
C ALA A 115 -5.03 3.47 -17.18
N MET A 116 -5.02 2.13 -17.28
CA MET A 116 -4.52 1.25 -16.21
C MET A 116 -3.00 1.01 -16.25
N HIS A 117 -2.35 1.18 -17.41
CA HIS A 117 -1.00 0.68 -17.63
C HIS A 117 0.05 1.51 -16.88
N LEU A 118 0.05 2.84 -17.07
CA LEU A 118 1.04 3.72 -16.46
C LEU A 118 0.82 3.90 -14.95
N GLY A 119 -0.43 3.88 -14.48
CA GLY A 119 -0.74 3.87 -13.04
C GLY A 119 -0.16 2.64 -12.34
N THR A 120 -0.25 1.47 -12.98
CA THR A 120 0.36 0.23 -12.46
C THR A 120 1.89 0.33 -12.44
N SER A 121 2.50 0.83 -13.52
CA SER A 121 3.95 1.03 -13.61
C SER A 121 4.46 2.03 -12.55
N LEU A 122 3.75 3.13 -12.34
CA LEU A 122 4.05 4.14 -11.30
C LEU A 122 3.98 3.55 -9.89
N LYS A 123 2.95 2.75 -9.59
CA LYS A 123 2.84 2.06 -8.31
C LYS A 123 3.99 1.09 -8.07
N LEU A 124 4.38 0.32 -9.09
CA LEU A 124 5.47 -0.63 -8.98
C LEU A 124 6.82 0.07 -8.75
N ILE A 125 7.11 1.15 -9.46
CA ILE A 125 8.38 1.89 -9.28
C ILE A 125 8.41 2.67 -7.97
N TYR A 126 7.28 3.17 -7.49
CA TYR A 126 7.18 3.76 -6.16
C TYR A 126 7.46 2.74 -5.05
N ASN A 127 6.94 1.52 -5.17
CA ASN A 127 7.27 0.44 -4.24
C ASN A 127 8.76 0.08 -4.26
N GLU A 128 9.38 0.09 -5.45
CA GLU A 128 10.83 -0.12 -5.56
C GLU A 128 11.62 1.01 -4.90
N LEU A 129 11.20 2.27 -5.10
CA LEU A 129 11.80 3.42 -4.44
C LEU A 129 11.75 3.28 -2.91
N ILE A 130 10.59 2.91 -2.35
CA ILE A 130 10.46 2.65 -0.90
C ILE A 130 11.43 1.55 -0.46
N HIS A 131 11.50 0.43 -1.20
CA HIS A 131 12.38 -0.69 -0.89
C HIS A 131 13.87 -0.26 -0.89
N LEU A 132 14.30 0.53 -1.86
CA LEU A 132 15.67 1.04 -1.96
C LEU A 132 16.01 2.01 -0.82
N ILE A 133 15.08 2.90 -0.47
CA ILE A 133 15.20 3.82 0.68
C ILE A 133 15.37 3.03 1.98
N LEU A 134 14.51 2.02 2.21
CA LEU A 134 14.56 1.18 3.42
C LEU A 134 15.87 0.39 3.53
N LYS A 135 16.40 -0.07 2.39
CA LYS A 135 17.72 -0.72 2.32
C LYS A 135 18.91 0.25 2.44
N LYS A 136 18.67 1.55 2.55
CA LYS A 136 19.69 2.61 2.54
C LYS A 136 20.64 2.48 1.33
N SER A 137 20.07 2.12 0.18
CA SER A 137 20.82 1.93 -1.06
C SER A 137 21.46 3.26 -1.49
N GLN A 138 22.66 3.20 -2.09
CA GLN A 138 23.35 4.40 -2.55
C GLN A 138 22.46 5.22 -3.52
N GLY A 139 22.37 6.53 -3.31
CA GLY A 139 21.52 7.42 -4.12
C GLY A 139 20.05 7.51 -3.69
N PHE A 140 19.60 6.69 -2.73
CA PHE A 140 18.24 6.66 -2.20
C PHE A 140 18.23 6.84 -0.68
N ARG A 141 17.99 8.07 -0.24
CA ARG A 141 17.85 8.42 1.17
C ARG A 141 16.57 9.22 1.37
N CYS A 142 15.83 8.91 2.42
CA CYS A 142 14.66 9.65 2.83
C CYS A 142 14.46 9.43 4.32
N HIS A 143 14.44 10.51 5.10
CA HIS A 143 14.19 10.44 6.55
C HIS A 143 12.70 10.13 6.83
N SER A 144 11.78 10.70 6.03
CA SER A 144 10.33 10.65 6.29
C SER A 144 9.67 9.26 6.13
N VAL A 145 10.19 8.35 5.29
CA VAL A 145 9.61 6.99 5.16
C VAL A 145 9.93 6.13 6.39
N VAL A 146 11.11 6.30 6.97
CA VAL A 146 11.53 5.60 8.18
C VAL A 146 10.77 6.17 9.38
N GLU A 147 10.65 7.50 9.45
CA GLU A 147 9.83 8.20 10.45
C GLU A 147 8.38 7.74 10.40
N ARG A 148 7.72 7.70 9.23
CA ARG A 148 6.32 7.22 9.13
C ARG A 148 6.11 5.80 9.63
N LYS A 149 7.06 4.88 9.41
CA LYS A 149 6.96 3.51 9.96
C LYS A 149 7.10 3.51 11.48
N HIS A 150 7.98 4.35 12.00
CA HIS A 150 8.13 4.56 13.44
C HIS A 150 6.87 5.18 14.03
N ASP A 151 6.25 6.15 13.36
CA ASP A 151 5.03 6.81 13.81
C ASP A 151 3.84 5.86 13.88
N ILE A 152 3.66 4.99 12.88
CA ILE A 152 2.59 3.96 12.92
C ILE A 152 2.84 2.98 14.07
N LYS A 153 4.11 2.61 14.30
CA LYS A 153 4.47 1.72 15.42
C LYS A 153 4.18 2.40 16.77
N LYS A 154 4.63 3.65 16.93
CA LYS A 154 4.43 4.45 18.13
C LYS A 154 2.95 4.70 18.40
N PHE A 155 2.18 5.06 17.37
CA PHE A 155 0.73 5.21 17.47
C PHE A 155 0.09 3.92 17.97
N ARG A 156 0.40 2.78 17.35
CA ARG A 156 -0.13 1.47 17.79
C ARG A 156 0.23 1.15 19.24
N GLU A 157 1.47 1.39 19.64
CA GLU A 157 1.93 1.13 21.02
C GLU A 157 1.18 2.00 22.02
N GLU A 158 1.02 3.29 21.73
CA GLU A 158 0.31 4.22 22.61
C GLU A 158 -1.19 3.88 22.69
N THR A 159 -1.83 3.56 21.57
CA THR A 159 -3.23 3.12 21.55
C THR A 159 -3.43 1.83 22.33
N LEU A 160 -2.48 0.89 22.28
CA LEU A 160 -2.52 -0.32 23.11
C LEU A 160 -2.37 0.01 24.60
N ASN A 161 -1.50 0.95 24.96
CA ASN A 161 -1.33 1.36 26.36
C ASN A 161 -2.61 1.98 26.92
N ILE A 162 -3.27 2.85 26.15
CA ILE A 162 -4.57 3.44 26.52
C ILE A 162 -5.62 2.35 26.69
N ALA A 163 -5.77 1.44 25.71
CA ALA A 163 -6.73 0.34 25.78
C ALA A 163 -6.50 -0.58 26.99
N ASN A 164 -5.25 -0.89 27.32
CA ASN A 164 -4.91 -1.68 28.51
C ASN A 164 -5.23 -0.94 29.81
N THR A 165 -4.98 0.36 29.86
CA THR A 165 -5.33 1.19 31.03
C THR A 165 -6.85 1.21 31.23
N SER A 166 -7.62 1.43 30.16
CA SER A 166 -9.08 1.36 30.22
C SER A 166 -9.58 -0.01 30.68
N LYS A 167 -8.96 -1.09 30.20
CA LYS A 167 -9.25 -2.46 30.63
C LYS A 167 -9.01 -2.65 32.13
N GLU A 168 -7.89 -2.17 32.67
CA GLU A 168 -7.60 -2.25 34.10
C GLU A 168 -8.62 -1.46 34.95
N LEU A 169 -9.02 -0.26 34.49
CA LEU A 169 -10.02 0.55 35.17
C LEU A 169 -11.40 -0.13 35.20
N PHE A 170 -11.78 -0.78 34.10
CA PHE A 170 -13.01 -1.57 34.02
C PHE A 170 -13.04 -2.72 35.04
N PHE A 171 -11.99 -3.54 35.10
CA PHE A 171 -11.94 -4.65 36.06
C PHE A 171 -11.87 -4.19 37.53
N ASN A 172 -11.42 -2.97 37.78
CA ASN A 172 -11.39 -2.37 39.11
C ASN A 172 -12.71 -1.64 39.47
N ASN A 173 -13.74 -1.68 38.62
CA ASN A 173 -15.01 -0.94 38.77
C ASN A 173 -14.82 0.58 38.94
N ASN A 174 -13.77 1.14 38.32
CA ASN A 174 -13.45 2.57 38.32
C ASN A 174 -13.60 3.17 36.91
N ASP A 175 -14.36 2.52 36.04
CA ASP A 175 -14.68 2.98 34.71
C ASP A 175 -15.80 4.02 34.69
N ASN A 176 -15.92 4.70 33.56
CA ASN A 176 -16.98 5.65 33.27
C ASN A 176 -17.20 5.73 31.76
N ASP A 177 -18.25 6.43 31.34
CA ASP A 177 -18.61 6.60 29.93
C ASP A 177 -17.46 7.14 29.06
N SER A 178 -16.56 7.95 29.64
CA SER A 178 -15.41 8.48 28.90
C SER A 178 -14.36 7.40 28.65
N ILE A 179 -14.02 6.62 29.68
CA ILE A 179 -13.05 5.52 29.59
C ILE A 179 -13.56 4.44 28.60
N TYR A 180 -14.86 4.19 28.61
CA TYR A 180 -15.52 3.29 27.67
C TYR A 180 -15.41 3.79 26.23
N LYS A 181 -15.74 5.07 25.98
CA LYS A 181 -15.58 5.69 24.65
C LYS A 181 -14.13 5.65 24.15
N ASP A 182 -13.17 5.90 25.04
CA ASP A 182 -11.74 5.83 24.71
C ASP A 182 -11.32 4.41 24.34
N LEU A 183 -11.84 3.40 25.04
CA LEU A 183 -11.59 1.99 24.71
C LEU A 183 -12.13 1.64 23.31
N ILE A 184 -13.37 2.03 23.00
CA ILE A 184 -13.96 1.81 21.67
C ILE A 184 -13.14 2.48 20.57
N GLN A 185 -12.75 3.74 20.77
CA GLN A 185 -11.91 4.47 19.81
C GLN A 185 -10.55 3.81 19.61
N CYS A 186 -9.96 3.27 20.69
CA CYS A 186 -8.71 2.52 20.61
C CYS A 186 -8.88 1.21 19.83
N VAL A 187 -9.93 0.43 20.11
CA VAL A 187 -10.26 -0.81 19.39
C VAL A 187 -10.42 -0.54 17.90
N LEU A 188 -11.24 0.45 17.54
CA LEU A 188 -11.45 0.89 16.17
C LEU A 188 -10.13 1.25 15.48
N SER A 189 -9.32 2.11 16.13
CA SER A 189 -8.04 2.57 15.61
C SER A 189 -7.07 1.39 15.36
N LEU A 190 -7.00 0.45 16.30
CA LEU A 190 -6.14 -0.73 16.18
C LEU A 190 -6.62 -1.67 15.06
N LEU A 191 -7.93 -1.85 14.89
CA LEU A 191 -8.52 -2.62 13.80
C LEU A 191 -8.23 -2.00 12.43
N ILE A 192 -8.36 -0.67 12.30
CA ILE A 192 -8.06 0.08 11.06
C ILE A 192 -6.58 -0.04 10.70
N VAL A 193 -5.68 0.20 11.66
CA VAL A 193 -4.23 0.10 11.45
C VAL A 193 -3.84 -1.32 11.04
N PHE A 194 -4.47 -2.33 11.64
CA PHE A 194 -4.20 -3.73 11.32
C PHE A 194 -4.75 -4.12 9.94
N ASN A 195 -6.00 -3.74 9.64
CA ASN A 195 -6.70 -4.06 8.39
C ASN A 195 -6.62 -2.91 7.38
N ARG A 196 -5.46 -2.25 7.22
CA ARG A 196 -5.27 -1.03 6.38
C ARG A 196 -5.73 -1.11 4.92
N ARG A 197 -6.00 -2.31 4.41
CA ARG A 197 -6.53 -2.54 3.05
C ARG A 197 -8.05 -2.42 2.97
N ARG A 198 -8.74 -2.47 4.11
CA ARG A 198 -10.20 -2.53 4.27
C ARG A 198 -10.69 -1.46 5.25
N VAL A 199 -9.99 -0.32 5.30
CA VAL A 199 -10.29 0.77 6.24
C VAL A 199 -11.71 1.32 6.09
N GLY A 200 -12.32 1.19 4.91
CA GLY A 200 -13.71 1.61 4.67
C GLY A 200 -14.76 0.55 5.00
N ASP A 201 -14.34 -0.67 5.38
CA ASP A 201 -15.24 -1.78 5.75
C ASP A 201 -15.19 -2.06 7.26
N VAL A 202 -14.04 -1.82 7.90
CA VAL A 202 -13.83 -2.02 9.35
C VAL A 202 -14.83 -1.24 10.22
N PRO A 203 -15.14 0.04 9.94
CA PRO A 203 -16.19 0.78 10.65
C PRO A 203 -17.58 0.11 10.58
N PHE A 204 -17.88 -0.60 9.50
CA PHE A 204 -19.21 -1.19 9.32
C PHE A 204 -19.32 -2.64 9.82
N LEU A 205 -18.31 -3.12 10.55
CA LEU A 205 -18.31 -4.46 11.12
C LEU A 205 -19.37 -4.58 12.23
N LYS A 206 -20.30 -5.53 12.08
CA LYS A 206 -21.38 -5.73 13.05
C LYS A 206 -20.99 -6.69 14.16
N LEU A 207 -21.57 -6.50 15.35
CA LEU A 207 -21.37 -7.43 16.47
C LEU A 207 -21.85 -8.85 16.15
N SER A 208 -23.01 -8.95 15.48
CA SER A 208 -23.56 -10.23 15.03
C SER A 208 -22.69 -10.93 13.99
N GLU A 209 -21.83 -10.21 13.27
CA GLU A 209 -20.83 -10.82 12.37
C GLU A 209 -19.60 -11.27 13.16
N TYR A 210 -19.17 -10.50 14.16
CA TYR A 210 -18.08 -10.85 15.06
C TYR A 210 -18.38 -12.11 15.88
N GLN A 211 -19.59 -12.23 16.43
CA GLN A 211 -19.97 -13.36 17.30
C GLN A 211 -20.18 -14.68 16.54
N ARG A 212 -20.26 -14.67 15.20
CA ARG A 212 -20.38 -15.92 14.43
C ARG A 212 -19.08 -16.72 14.52
N ASP A 213 -19.22 -17.99 14.87
CA ASP A 213 -18.10 -18.92 14.90
C ASP A 213 -17.80 -19.39 13.47
N THR A 214 -16.85 -18.71 12.82
CA THR A 214 -16.56 -18.92 11.40
C THR A 214 -15.13 -19.42 11.22
N ASN A 215 -14.86 -20.63 11.74
CA ASN A 215 -13.58 -21.30 11.50
C ASN A 215 -13.61 -22.29 10.32
N HIS A 216 -14.78 -22.74 9.87
CA HIS A 216 -14.90 -23.91 8.97
C HIS A 216 -15.38 -23.65 7.53
N THR A 217 -15.76 -22.43 7.14
CA THR A 217 -16.46 -22.17 5.85
C THR A 217 -15.72 -21.20 4.92
N PHE A 218 -14.43 -21.43 4.62
CA PHE A 218 -13.57 -20.37 4.01
C PHE A 218 -12.78 -20.72 2.75
N THR A 219 -12.99 -21.89 2.14
CA THR A 219 -12.19 -22.32 0.96
C THR A 219 -12.21 -21.31 -0.19
N ASP A 220 -13.29 -20.54 -0.32
CA ASP A 220 -13.51 -19.66 -1.47
C ASP A 220 -12.75 -18.31 -1.39
N PHE A 221 -12.22 -17.95 -0.21
CA PHE A 221 -11.63 -16.62 0.03
C PHE A 221 -10.11 -16.62 0.17
N ASP A 222 -9.46 -17.80 0.13
CA ASP A 222 -8.00 -17.92 0.10
C ASP A 222 -7.37 -17.22 -1.11
N SER A 223 -8.13 -17.01 -2.19
CA SER A 223 -7.66 -16.27 -3.36
C SER A 223 -7.51 -14.77 -3.09
N VAL A 224 -8.22 -14.22 -2.09
CA VAL A 224 -8.28 -12.79 -1.77
C VAL A 224 -7.20 -12.39 -0.75
N LEU A 225 -6.71 -13.36 0.03
CA LEU A 225 -5.67 -13.16 1.04
C LEU A 225 -4.26 -13.27 0.46
N THR A 226 -3.36 -12.40 0.91
CA THR A 226 -1.93 -12.55 0.67
C THR A 226 -1.35 -13.72 1.46
N ASN A 227 -0.19 -14.23 1.04
CA ASN A 227 0.50 -15.33 1.73
C ASN A 227 0.73 -15.07 3.23
N THR A 228 1.00 -13.81 3.61
CA THR A 228 1.13 -13.44 5.02
C THR A 228 -0.22 -13.46 5.73
N GLU A 229 -1.27 -12.90 5.13
CA GLU A 229 -2.62 -12.92 5.71
C GLU A 229 -3.14 -14.35 5.87
N LYS A 230 -2.83 -15.27 4.95
CA LYS A 230 -3.17 -16.71 5.07
C LYS A 230 -2.61 -17.33 6.34
N ILE A 231 -1.32 -17.12 6.60
CA ILE A 231 -0.66 -17.61 7.83
C ILE A 231 -1.30 -17.00 9.07
N LEU A 232 -1.69 -15.72 9.01
CA LEU A 232 -2.33 -15.05 10.13
C LEU A 232 -3.75 -15.57 10.42
N THR A 233 -4.41 -16.22 9.46
CA THR A 233 -5.75 -16.83 9.69
C THR A 233 -5.71 -17.98 10.70
N GLU A 234 -4.56 -18.62 10.90
CA GLU A 234 -4.39 -19.68 11.91
C GLU A 234 -4.41 -19.12 13.34
N LYS A 235 -4.01 -17.86 13.52
CA LYS A 235 -3.84 -17.23 14.85
C LYS A 235 -4.93 -16.22 15.18
N TYR A 236 -5.52 -15.58 14.17
CA TYR A 236 -6.44 -14.47 14.32
C TYR A 236 -7.85 -14.85 13.91
N LYS A 237 -8.85 -14.29 14.60
CA LYS A 237 -10.25 -14.52 14.28
C LYS A 237 -10.56 -13.88 12.93
N ARG A 238 -11.31 -14.61 12.11
CA ARG A 238 -11.80 -14.16 10.80
C ARG A 238 -13.24 -13.69 10.95
N VAL A 239 -13.54 -12.51 10.43
CA VAL A 239 -14.92 -12.03 10.33
C VAL A 239 -15.22 -11.63 8.89
N LEU A 240 -16.39 -12.04 8.41
CA LEU A 240 -16.88 -11.71 7.07
C LEU A 240 -17.88 -10.57 7.16
N THR A 241 -17.60 -9.49 6.46
CA THR A 241 -18.56 -8.38 6.27
C THR A 241 -19.06 -8.36 4.83
N SER A 242 -20.29 -7.90 4.64
CA SER A 242 -20.89 -7.72 3.32
C SER A 242 -20.37 -6.43 2.67
N GLY A 243 -19.50 -6.55 1.67
CA GLY A 243 -18.91 -5.39 0.97
C GLY A 243 -19.83 -4.79 -0.12
N LYS A 244 -19.35 -3.73 -0.79
CA LYS A 244 -19.99 -3.18 -2.01
C LYS A 244 -19.82 -4.15 -3.19
N GLY A 245 -20.88 -4.88 -3.52
CA GLY A 245 -20.91 -5.91 -4.57
C GLY A 245 -20.96 -7.32 -3.99
N SER A 246 -21.13 -8.34 -4.84
CA SER A 246 -21.32 -9.75 -4.46
C SER A 246 -20.10 -10.44 -3.82
N ARG A 247 -19.15 -9.68 -3.22
CA ARG A 247 -17.91 -10.21 -2.64
C ARG A 247 -17.79 -9.82 -1.17
N ALA A 248 -17.74 -10.82 -0.30
CA ALA A 248 -17.49 -10.65 1.12
C ALA A 248 -16.06 -10.13 1.39
N VAL A 249 -15.92 -9.33 2.46
CA VAL A 249 -14.65 -8.78 2.93
C VAL A 249 -14.21 -9.55 4.17
N VAL A 250 -12.98 -10.05 4.17
CA VAL A 250 -12.37 -10.72 5.33
C VAL A 250 -11.66 -9.68 6.19
N ILE A 251 -12.07 -9.56 7.45
CA ILE A 251 -11.41 -8.79 8.50
C ILE A 251 -10.72 -9.76 9.44
N LEU A 252 -9.43 -9.52 9.70
CA LEU A 252 -8.63 -10.31 10.64
C LEU A 252 -8.53 -9.56 11.98
N ILE A 253 -8.84 -10.26 13.07
CA ILE A 253 -8.88 -9.67 14.41
C ILE A 253 -7.87 -10.40 15.32
N PRO A 254 -6.75 -9.75 15.69
CA PRO A 254 -5.78 -10.29 16.64
C PRO A 254 -6.38 -10.55 18.03
N LYS A 255 -5.88 -11.58 18.74
CA LYS A 255 -6.34 -11.94 20.09
C LYS A 255 -6.35 -10.77 21.07
N VAL A 256 -5.30 -9.95 21.08
CA VAL A 256 -5.23 -8.76 21.94
C VAL A 256 -6.39 -7.78 21.69
N ILE A 257 -6.87 -7.67 20.44
CA ILE A 257 -8.02 -6.81 20.12
C ILE A 257 -9.34 -7.51 20.49
N GLN A 258 -9.42 -8.84 20.33
CA GLN A 258 -10.57 -9.64 20.80
C GLN A 258 -10.78 -9.44 22.30
N ASP A 259 -9.70 -9.47 23.09
CA ASP A 259 -9.76 -9.24 24.54
C ASP A 259 -10.38 -7.88 24.92
N PHE A 260 -10.28 -6.87 24.06
CA PHE A 260 -10.91 -5.56 24.28
C PHE A 260 -12.36 -5.52 23.78
N ILE A 261 -12.66 -6.13 22.63
CA ILE A 261 -14.03 -6.27 22.10
C ILE A 261 -14.89 -7.10 23.06
N ASP A 262 -14.33 -8.14 23.67
CA ASP A 262 -15.07 -9.00 24.58
C ASP A 262 -15.44 -8.26 25.88
N ILE A 263 -14.64 -7.26 26.31
CA ILE A 263 -14.99 -6.35 27.41
C ILE A 263 -16.16 -5.45 27.01
N ASP A 264 -16.11 -4.87 25.81
CA ASP A 264 -17.15 -4.02 25.23
C ASP A 264 -18.52 -4.71 25.23
N ILE A 265 -18.54 -5.98 24.80
CA ILE A 265 -19.73 -6.85 24.82
C ILE A 265 -20.26 -7.05 26.25
N ILE A 266 -19.38 -7.23 27.23
CA ILE A 266 -19.78 -7.45 28.63
C ILE A 266 -20.42 -6.17 29.21
N SER A 267 -19.88 -4.99 28.91
CA SER A 267 -20.46 -3.71 29.34
C SER A 267 -21.81 -3.41 28.69
N GLU A 268 -21.99 -3.65 27.38
CA GLU A 268 -23.29 -3.44 26.70
C GLU A 268 -24.39 -4.37 27.26
N ASN A 269 -24.05 -5.59 27.67
CA ASN A 269 -25.00 -6.50 28.30
C ASN A 269 -25.32 -6.12 29.77
N SER A 270 -24.53 -5.24 30.38
CA SER A 270 -24.66 -4.83 31.80
C SER A 270 -25.30 -3.43 31.96
N GLN A 271 -25.30 -2.60 30.92
CA GLN A 271 -25.94 -1.29 30.88
C GLN A 271 -26.78 -1.16 29.60
N VAL A 272 -28.05 -0.76 29.72
CA VAL A 272 -28.97 -0.53 28.60
C VAL A 272 -28.49 0.67 27.79
N PHE A 273 -27.66 0.43 26.78
CA PHE A 273 -27.32 1.40 25.75
C PHE A 273 -27.88 0.95 24.38
N PRO A 274 -28.20 1.89 23.49
CA PRO A 274 -29.04 1.62 22.32
C PRO A 274 -28.39 0.62 21.36
N GLU A 275 -29.18 -0.29 20.81
CA GLU A 275 -28.81 -1.30 19.78
C GLU A 275 -28.17 -0.70 18.49
N ASP A 276 -28.07 0.62 18.40
CA ASP A 276 -27.52 1.38 17.28
C ASP A 276 -26.08 1.84 17.50
N PHE A 277 -25.42 1.48 18.61
CA PHE A 277 -24.07 1.95 18.96
C PHE A 277 -22.92 1.02 18.56
N LEU A 278 -23.07 0.28 17.45
CA LEU A 278 -21.91 -0.27 16.74
C LEU A 278 -22.03 -0.03 15.22
N PRO A 279 -21.90 1.21 14.74
CA PRO A 279 -20.86 1.44 13.76
C PRO A 279 -19.55 1.49 14.54
N LEU A 280 -18.62 0.60 14.24
CA LEU A 280 -17.22 0.98 14.40
C LEU A 280 -16.98 2.30 13.62
#